data_AF-A0A357V1X3-F1
#
_entry.id   AF-A0A357V1X3-F1
#
_cell.length_a   1.000
_cell.length_b   1.000
_cell.length_c   1.000
_cell.angle_alpha   90.00
_cell.angle_beta   90.00
_cell.angle_gamma   90.00
#
_symmetry.space_group_name_H-M   'P 1'
#
loop_
_entity.id
_entity.type
_entity.pdbx_description
1 polymer ?
#
loop_
_entity_poly.entity_id
_entity_poly.type
_entity_poly.pdbx_seq_one_letter_code
_entity_poly.pdbx_strand_id
1 'polypeptide(L)' 'MFRKSLAVVAVAGMAVAMANAAEARDQIRIVGSSTVFPFSTAVAEQFGKTTKFKTPVVESTG' A
#
# COMPACT_ATOMS: atom_id res chain seq x y z
N MET A 1 9.48 7.40 -42.74
CA MET A 1 10.21 7.43 -41.44
C MET A 1 9.34 7.94 -40.28
N PHE A 2 8.61 9.06 -40.46
CA PHE A 2 7.76 9.67 -39.42
C PHE A 2 6.72 8.75 -38.73
N ARG A 3 6.09 7.82 -39.47
CA ARG A 3 5.08 6.91 -38.90
C ARG A 3 5.67 5.91 -37.89
N LYS A 4 6.92 5.46 -38.10
CA LYS A 4 7.61 4.57 -37.15
C LYS A 4 8.06 5.33 -35.90
N SER A 5 8.52 6.57 -36.07
CA SER A 5 8.88 7.46 -34.95
C SER A 5 7.69 7.76 -34.05
N LEU A 6 6.49 7.97 -34.62
CA LEU A 6 5.27 8.20 -33.86
C LEU A 6 4.85 6.96 -33.04
N ALA A 7 4.99 5.77 -33.63
CA ALA A 7 4.70 4.51 -32.94
C ALA A 7 5.66 4.25 -31.77
N VAL A 8 6.96 4.57 -31.91
CA VAL A 8 7.94 4.43 -30.84
C VAL A 8 7.66 5.39 -29.68
N VAL A 9 7.26 6.63 -29.96
CA VAL A 9 6.89 7.61 -28.92
C VAL A 9 5.63 7.18 -28.17
N ALA A 10 4.63 6.63 -28.86
CA ALA A 10 3.40 6.14 -28.23
C ALA A 10 3.65 4.96 -27.28
N VAL A 11 4.49 4.00 -27.70
CA VAL A 11 4.86 2.84 -26.86
C VAL A 11 5.72 3.27 -25.68
N ALA A 12 6.66 4.20 -25.87
CA ALA A 12 7.46 4.76 -24.79
C ALA A 12 6.60 5.54 -23.78
N GLY A 13 5.60 6.29 -24.23
CA GLY A 13 4.66 7.00 -23.37
C GLY A 13 3.81 6.07 -22.50
N MET A 14 3.33 4.95 -23.06
CA MET A 14 2.61 3.93 -22.28
C MET A 14 3.50 3.25 -21.24
N ALA A 15 4.76 2.97 -21.56
CA ALA A 15 5.71 2.38 -20.61
C ALA A 15 5.98 3.29 -19.40
N VAL A 16 6.09 4.60 -19.62
CA VAL A 16 6.27 5.59 -18.54
C VAL A 16 5.00 5.76 -17.70
N ALA A 17 3.82 5.64 -18.31
CA ALA A 17 2.54 5.68 -17.57
C ALA A 17 2.38 4.46 -16.63
N MET A 18 2.82 3.28 -17.04
CA MET A 18 2.76 2.06 -16.23
C MET A 18 3.83 2.02 -15.12
N ALA A 19 4.94 2.74 -15.28
CA ALA A 19 6.00 2.84 -14.28
C ALA A 19 5.57 3.55 -12.98
N ASN A 20 4.44 4.28 -13.01
CA ASN A 20 3.87 4.97 -11.84
C ASN A 20 2.79 4.16 -11.11
N ALA A 21 2.60 2.87 -11.44
CA ALA A 21 1.82 1.96 -10.61
C ALA A 21 2.60 1.64 -9.32
N ALA A 22 2.76 2.64 -8.46
CA ALA A 22 3.17 2.39 -7.09
C ALA A 22 2.07 1.53 -6.45
N GLU A 23 2.36 0.25 -6.21
CA GLU A 23 1.57 -0.57 -5.29
C GLU A 23 1.69 0.07 -3.91
N ALA A 24 0.83 1.04 -3.62
CA ALA A 24 0.62 1.49 -2.27
C ALA A 24 0.09 0.28 -1.49
N ARG A 25 0.94 -0.32 -0.68
CA ARG A 25 0.53 -1.29 0.32
C ARG A 25 -0.34 -0.52 1.31
N ASP A 26 -1.65 -0.43 1.04
CA ASP A 26 -2.63 0.34 1.83
C ASP A 26 -2.91 -0.29 3.21
N GLN A 27 -1.94 -0.99 3.78
CA GLN A 27 -2.08 -1.70 5.05
C GLN A 27 -0.88 -1.42 5.94
N ILE A 28 -1.17 -0.87 7.11
CA ILE A 28 -0.21 -0.65 8.18
C ILE A 28 0.00 -1.98 8.91
N ARG A 29 1.25 -2.44 9.02
CA ARG A 29 1.65 -3.60 9.83
C ARG A 29 2.44 -3.11 11.04
N ILE A 30 2.05 -3.59 12.22
CA ILE A 30 2.62 -3.18 13.50
C ILE A 30 3.15 -4.44 14.18
N VAL A 31 4.44 -4.45 14.50
CA VAL A 31 5.09 -5.50 15.31
C VAL A 31 5.43 -4.93 16.68
N GLY A 32 5.21 -5.69 17.75
CA GLY A 32 5.39 -5.16 19.10
C GLY A 32 5.43 -6.23 20.18
N SER A 33 5.44 -5.77 21.44
CA SER A 33 5.56 -6.67 22.58
C SER A 33 4.28 -7.48 22.83
N SER A 34 4.42 -8.76 23.18
CA SER A 34 3.32 -9.67 23.46
C SER A 34 2.49 -9.24 24.68
N THR A 35 3.09 -8.46 25.57
CA THR A 35 2.40 -7.91 26.74
C THR A 35 1.41 -6.80 26.38
N VAL A 36 1.67 -6.07 25.29
CA VAL A 36 0.80 -4.98 24.79
C VAL A 36 -0.06 -5.40 23.60
N PHE A 37 0.19 -6.57 23.01
CA PHE A 37 -0.57 -7.13 21.89
C PHE A 37 -2.10 -7.04 22.03
N PRO A 38 -2.75 -7.46 23.15
CA PRO A 38 -4.21 -7.38 23.25
C PRO A 38 -4.72 -5.93 23.24
N PHE A 39 -3.95 -4.99 23.80
CA PHE A 39 -4.30 -3.57 23.82
C PHE A 39 -4.15 -2.94 22.43
N SER A 40 -3.02 -3.20 21.75
CA SER A 40 -2.76 -2.69 20.41
C SER A 40 -3.75 -3.24 19.39
N THR A 41 -4.20 -4.49 19.54
CA THR A 41 -5.22 -5.11 18.67
C THR A 41 -6.57 -4.42 18.84
N ALA A 42 -7.01 -4.16 20.08
CA ALA A 42 -8.26 -3.47 20.34
C ALA A 42 -8.28 -2.04 19.74
N VAL A 43 -7.16 -1.33 19.83
CA VAL A 43 -7.02 0.00 19.23
C VAL A 43 -7.04 -0.07 17.71
N ALA A 44 -6.36 -1.05 17.10
CA ALA A 44 -6.36 -1.25 15.66
C ALA A 44 -7.77 -1.51 15.11
N GLU A 45 -8.55 -2.38 15.78
CA GLU A 45 -9.95 -2.62 15.42
C GLU A 45 -10.82 -1.37 15.53
N GLN A 46 -10.67 -0.61 16.61
CA GLN A 46 -11.43 0.61 16.81
C GLN A 46 -11.08 1.68 15.77
N PHE A 47 -9.79 1.79 15.40
CA PHE A 47 -9.34 2.68 14.33
C PHE A 47 -9.97 2.32 12.98
N GLY A 48 -10.04 1.03 12.64
CA GLY A 48 -10.72 0.57 11.43
C GLY A 48 -12.24 0.81 11.41
N LYS A 49 -12.89 0.77 12.58
CA LYS A 49 -14.35 1.04 12.72
C LYS A 49 -14.69 2.53 12.66
N THR A 50 -13.78 3.38 13.14
CA THR A 50 -14.03 4.83 13.29
C THR A 50 -13.49 5.67 12.14
N THR A 51 -12.54 5.14 11.38
CA THR A 51 -11.90 5.86 10.27
C THR A 51 -12.23 5.22 8.93
N LYS A 52 -11.93 5.94 7.85
CA LYS A 52 -12.03 5.43 6.47
C LYS A 52 -10.82 4.56 6.06
N PHE A 53 -9.86 4.36 6.95
CA PHE A 53 -8.62 3.63 6.67
C PHE A 53 -8.78 2.15 7.01
N LYS A 54 -8.03 1.29 6.32
CA LYS A 54 -8.02 -0.15 6.63
C LYS A 54 -7.49 -0.41 8.04
N THR A 55 -8.08 -1.39 8.70
CA THR A 55 -7.63 -1.88 10.01
C THR A 55 -6.15 -2.29 9.93
N PRO A 56 -5.28 -1.74 10.81
CA PRO A 56 -3.89 -2.16 10.91
C PRO A 56 -3.77 -3.62 11.34
N VAL A 57 -2.79 -4.33 10.80
CA VAL A 57 -2.46 -5.70 11.23
C VAL A 57 -1.44 -5.62 12.36
N VAL A 58 -1.79 -6.17 13.52
CA VAL A 58 -0.90 -6.24 14.69
C VAL A 58 -0.33 -7.64 14.80
N GLU A 59 0.99 -7.74 14.91
CA GLU A 59 1.73 -8.99 15.07
C GLU A 59 2.50 -8.97 16.40
N SER A 60 2.41 -10.08 17.15
CA SER A 60 3.10 -10.24 18.43
C SER A 60 4.49 -10.82 18.20
N THR A 61 5.52 -10.04 18.41
CA THR A 61 6.92 -10.46 18.15
C THR A 61 7.82 -10.38 19.39
N GLY A 62 7.31 -10.04 20.58
CA GLY A 62 8.14 -9.87 21.80
C GLY A 62 7.38 -9.87 23.11
#